data_AF-A0A1H5PCW5-F1
#
_entry.id   AF-A0A1H5PCW5-F1
#
_cell.length_a   1.000
_cell.length_b   1.000
_cell.length_c   1.000
_cell.angle_alpha   90.00
_cell.angle_beta   90.00
_cell.angle_gamma   90.00
#
_symmetry.space_group_name_H-M   'P 1'
#
loop_
_entity.id
_entity.type
_entity.pdbx_description
1 polymer ?
#
loop_
_entity_poly.entity_id
_entity_poly.type
_entity_poly.pdbx_seq_one_letter_code
_entity_poly.pdbx_strand_id
1 'polypeptide(L)'
;MGNFETSVFVSGSWKNGEGTDWRLRISVHDSDFATVDYRPVAGSSGRFYLGFQPCDYFEDPTTSDPVDLQAESSGLSQWAAAVLGINVTSTELLALMAPEGVEDPLDDFVEDTLVRLLNRLGMPLPTWLATETPFTETELNTQEPSRDWPVIALDVARELGGMTSREYLLVTYDIGHRDYSVYGQFAINEGNFQCEVVSEKFLPADVWTINDGYLRQSGWSAPENGSPNWTMCQEQAEIAAGSVLNAMRSGLGCTDPQLIDVSLGRF
;
A
#
# COMPACT_ATOMS: atom_id res chain seq x y z
N MET A 1 5.89 -16.91 19.60
CA MET A 1 5.07 -15.99 20.42
C MET A 1 4.01 -15.50 19.48
N GLY A 2 2.75 -15.79 19.78
CA GLY A 2 1.60 -15.45 18.93
C GLY A 2 1.34 -13.95 18.89
N ASN A 3 0.93 -13.44 17.73
CA ASN A 3 0.58 -12.03 17.56
C ASN A 3 -0.88 -11.85 17.98
N PHE A 4 -1.13 -10.99 18.98
CA PHE A 4 -2.49 -10.74 19.46
C PHE A 4 -2.73 -9.24 19.55
N GLU A 5 -3.54 -8.75 18.62
CA GLU A 5 -3.88 -7.33 18.53
C GLU A 5 -5.39 -7.14 18.61
N THR A 6 -5.84 -6.12 19.33
CA THR A 6 -7.28 -5.78 19.44
C THR A 6 -7.49 -4.28 19.38
N SER A 7 -8.42 -3.86 18.53
CA SER A 7 -8.79 -2.45 18.34
C SER A 7 -10.29 -2.26 18.26
N VAL A 8 -10.77 -1.16 18.82
CA VAL A 8 -12.17 -0.75 18.78
C VAL A 8 -12.31 0.57 18.02
N PHE A 9 -13.30 0.66 17.15
CA PHE A 9 -13.65 1.87 16.42
C PHE A 9 -14.74 2.65 17.17
N VAL A 10 -14.42 3.89 17.55
CA VAL A 10 -15.30 4.79 18.29
C VAL A 10 -15.20 6.19 17.70
N SER A 11 -16.33 6.80 17.36
CA SER A 11 -16.40 8.21 16.93
C SER A 11 -15.40 8.59 15.81
N GLY A 12 -15.20 7.69 14.84
CA GLY A 12 -14.34 7.96 13.69
C GLY A 12 -12.87 7.56 13.86
N SER A 13 -12.46 7.01 15.00
CA SER A 13 -11.06 6.62 15.23
C SER A 13 -10.92 5.27 15.93
N TRP A 14 -9.77 4.63 15.69
CA TRP A 14 -9.35 3.41 16.39
C TRP A 14 -8.81 3.75 17.78
N LYS A 15 -9.17 2.93 18.75
CA LYS A 15 -8.65 2.96 20.11
C LYS A 15 -8.25 1.56 20.54
N ASN A 16 -7.30 1.49 21.46
CA ASN A 16 -6.99 0.25 22.17
C ASN A 16 -8.26 -0.20 22.94
N GLY A 17 -8.49 -1.51 23.05
CA GLY A 17 -9.76 -2.19 23.40
C GLY A 17 -10.49 -1.85 24.71
N GLU A 18 -10.31 -0.66 25.27
CA GLU A 18 -10.95 -0.19 26.49
C GLU A 18 -12.24 0.58 26.18
N GLY A 19 -13.36 0.08 26.70
CA GLY A 19 -14.65 0.77 26.68
C GLY A 19 -15.81 -0.08 26.14
N THR A 20 -17.04 0.30 26.50
CA THR A 20 -18.27 -0.40 26.08
C THR A 20 -19.04 0.35 25.01
N ASP A 21 -18.57 1.51 24.53
CA ASP A 21 -19.27 2.38 23.56
C ASP A 21 -18.66 2.32 22.15
N TRP A 22 -18.26 1.13 21.72
CA TRP A 22 -17.70 0.91 20.38
C TRP A 22 -18.75 0.52 19.34
N ARG A 23 -18.46 0.81 18.07
CA ARG A 23 -19.31 0.50 16.91
C ARG A 23 -18.82 -0.70 16.10
N LEU A 24 -17.50 -0.86 16.03
CA LEU A 24 -16.80 -2.00 15.44
C LEU A 24 -15.65 -2.39 16.38
N ARG A 25 -15.39 -3.68 16.55
CA ARG A 25 -14.26 -4.22 17.28
C ARG A 25 -13.61 -5.30 16.42
N ILE A 26 -12.29 -5.27 16.35
CA ILE A 26 -11.50 -6.27 15.65
C ILE A 26 -10.47 -6.84 16.61
N SER A 27 -10.30 -8.15 16.59
CA SER A 27 -9.25 -8.88 17.28
C SER A 27 -8.58 -9.85 16.31
N VAL A 28 -7.26 -9.77 16.15
CA VAL A 28 -6.46 -10.70 15.34
C VAL A 28 -5.73 -11.68 16.24
N HIS A 29 -5.72 -12.94 15.81
CA HIS A 29 -5.13 -14.06 16.51
C HIS A 29 -4.12 -14.76 15.61
N ASP A 30 -2.85 -14.65 15.96
CA ASP A 30 -1.71 -15.35 15.37
C ASP A 30 -1.56 -15.16 13.85
N SER A 31 -2.15 -14.09 13.32
CA SER A 31 -2.25 -13.79 11.88
C SER A 31 -3.05 -14.82 11.05
N ASP A 32 -3.70 -15.78 11.72
CA ASP A 32 -4.46 -16.85 11.09
C ASP A 32 -5.97 -16.52 11.02
N PHE A 33 -6.50 -15.85 12.05
CA PHE A 33 -7.90 -15.42 12.02
C PHE A 33 -8.16 -14.09 12.74
N ALA A 34 -9.25 -13.45 12.35
CA ALA A 34 -9.73 -12.22 12.96
C ALA A 34 -11.20 -12.37 13.38
N THR A 35 -11.51 -11.90 14.59
CA THR A 35 -12.89 -11.73 15.06
C THR A 35 -13.33 -10.30 14.80
N VAL A 36 -14.45 -10.13 14.12
CA VAL A 36 -15.06 -8.82 13.88
C VAL A 36 -16.42 -8.77 14.56
N ASP A 37 -16.56 -7.88 15.55
CA ASP A 37 -17.85 -7.58 16.17
C ASP A 37 -18.31 -6.19 15.73
N TYR A 38 -19.58 -6.04 15.35
CA TYR A 38 -20.16 -4.74 14.99
C TYR A 38 -21.49 -4.54 15.71
N ARG A 39 -21.92 -3.28 15.84
CA ARG A 39 -23.18 -2.93 16.52
C ARG A 39 -24.13 -2.18 15.60
N PRO A 40 -25.10 -2.88 14.97
CA PRO A 40 -26.07 -2.26 14.07
C PRO A 40 -26.92 -1.19 14.75
N VAL A 41 -27.41 -1.48 15.96
CA VAL A 41 -28.13 -0.55 16.84
C VAL A 41 -27.70 -0.72 18.31
N ALA A 42 -28.02 0.25 19.16
CA ALA A 42 -27.75 0.16 20.60
C ALA A 42 -28.43 -1.08 21.21
N GLY A 43 -27.64 -1.99 21.78
CA GLY A 43 -28.12 -3.24 22.38
C GLY A 43 -28.13 -4.46 21.45
N SER A 44 -27.77 -4.30 20.16
CA SER A 44 -27.53 -5.40 19.23
C SER A 44 -26.06 -5.49 18.86
N SER A 45 -25.57 -6.71 18.62
CA SER A 45 -24.25 -6.96 18.06
C SER A 45 -24.33 -8.09 17.04
N GLY A 46 -23.60 -7.95 15.93
CA GLY A 46 -23.27 -9.05 15.04
C GLY A 46 -21.80 -9.42 15.18
N ARG A 47 -21.47 -10.66 14.82
CA ARG A 47 -20.11 -11.19 14.84
C ARG A 47 -19.87 -12.08 13.64
N PHE A 48 -18.70 -11.94 13.03
CA PHE A 48 -18.20 -12.88 12.04
C PHE A 48 -16.67 -13.00 12.13
N TYR A 49 -16.12 -13.92 11.36
CA TYR A 49 -14.70 -14.23 11.34
C TYR A 49 -14.10 -14.01 9.94
N LEU A 50 -12.80 -13.74 9.88
CA LEU A 50 -11.98 -13.70 8.67
C LEU A 50 -10.84 -14.71 8.81
N GLY A 51 -10.34 -15.23 7.69
CA GLY A 51 -9.35 -16.32 7.70
C GLY A 51 -10.04 -17.63 8.10
N PHE A 52 -9.79 -18.08 9.33
CA PHE A 52 -10.47 -19.22 9.94
C PHE A 52 -11.58 -18.81 10.92
N GLN A 53 -12.52 -19.72 11.20
CA GLN A 53 -13.31 -19.63 12.43
C GLN A 53 -12.54 -20.27 13.60
N PRO A 54 -12.73 -19.82 14.85
CA PRO A 54 -12.07 -20.42 16.01
C PRO A 54 -12.29 -21.94 16.11
N CYS A 55 -13.51 -22.42 15.81
CA CYS A 55 -13.83 -23.85 15.82
C CYS A 55 -13.00 -24.67 14.84
N ASP A 56 -12.69 -24.09 13.68
CA ASP A 56 -11.86 -24.72 12.65
C ASP A 56 -10.37 -24.61 13.02
N TYR A 57 -9.93 -23.42 13.44
CA TYR A 57 -8.54 -23.15 13.82
C TYR A 57 -8.04 -24.00 14.99
N PHE A 58 -8.86 -24.13 16.04
CA PHE A 58 -8.51 -24.93 17.22
C PHE A 58 -8.93 -26.40 17.09
N GLU A 59 -9.57 -26.77 15.98
CA GLU A 59 -10.21 -28.09 15.78
C GLU A 59 -11.15 -28.48 16.95
N ASP A 60 -11.79 -27.49 17.57
CA ASP A 60 -12.68 -27.65 18.72
C ASP A 60 -13.99 -26.90 18.48
N PRO A 61 -15.11 -27.62 18.22
CA PRO A 61 -16.41 -27.02 17.90
C PRO A 61 -17.02 -26.19 19.04
N THR A 62 -16.44 -26.22 20.24
CA THR A 62 -16.92 -25.43 21.40
C THR A 62 -16.28 -24.05 21.50
N THR A 63 -15.29 -23.73 20.66
CA THR A 63 -14.54 -22.47 20.72
C THR A 63 -15.25 -21.29 20.05
N SER A 64 -16.24 -21.55 19.19
CA SER A 64 -17.15 -20.55 18.63
C SER A 64 -18.51 -21.15 18.29
N ASP A 65 -19.59 -20.37 18.45
CA ASP A 65 -20.91 -20.74 17.95
C ASP A 65 -20.96 -20.60 16.41
N PRO A 66 -21.80 -21.39 15.71
CA PRO A 66 -22.01 -21.24 14.28
C PRO A 66 -22.47 -19.83 13.90
N VAL A 67 -21.86 -19.27 12.85
CA VAL A 67 -22.19 -17.94 12.35
C VAL A 67 -23.10 -18.02 11.13
N ASP A 68 -24.24 -17.33 11.16
CA ASP A 68 -25.09 -17.16 9.98
C ASP A 68 -24.50 -16.08 9.07
N LEU A 69 -23.61 -16.48 8.16
CA LEU A 69 -22.90 -15.55 7.27
C LEU A 69 -23.82 -14.70 6.38
N GLN A 70 -25.00 -15.21 6.02
CA GLN A 70 -25.96 -14.44 5.21
C GLN A 70 -26.62 -13.34 6.05
N ALA A 71 -26.99 -13.65 7.29
CA ALA A 71 -27.49 -12.66 8.24
C ALA A 71 -26.42 -11.62 8.57
N GLU A 72 -25.17 -12.06 8.83
CA GLU A 72 -24.08 -11.17 9.22
C GLU A 72 -23.61 -10.25 8.09
N SER A 73 -23.47 -10.77 6.86
CA SER A 73 -23.11 -9.93 5.70
C SER A 73 -24.19 -8.90 5.38
N SER A 74 -25.47 -9.27 5.51
CA SER A 74 -26.59 -8.36 5.35
C SER A 74 -26.67 -7.33 6.48
N GLY A 75 -26.41 -7.74 7.71
CA GLY A 75 -26.39 -6.89 8.90
C GLY A 75 -25.25 -5.87 8.86
N LEU A 76 -24.06 -6.30 8.44
CA LEU A 76 -22.90 -5.43 8.28
C LEU A 76 -23.10 -4.42 7.14
N SER A 77 -23.68 -4.83 6.01
CA SER A 77 -24.02 -3.93 4.91
C SER A 77 -24.98 -2.81 5.36
N GLN A 78 -26.03 -3.17 6.11
CA GLN A 78 -26.96 -2.20 6.68
C GLN A 78 -26.29 -1.30 7.72
N TRP A 79 -25.43 -1.85 8.57
CA TRP A 79 -24.65 -1.09 9.52
C TRP A 79 -23.72 -0.09 8.83
N ALA A 80 -23.01 -0.50 7.76
CA ALA A 80 -22.12 0.37 7.01
C ALA A 80 -22.88 1.56 6.39
N ALA A 81 -24.05 1.29 5.80
CA ALA A 81 -24.90 2.35 5.26
C ALA A 81 -25.42 3.30 6.36
N ALA A 82 -25.82 2.78 7.52
CA ALA A 82 -26.39 3.58 8.61
C ALA A 82 -25.34 4.35 9.43
N VAL A 83 -24.18 3.77 9.67
CA VAL A 83 -23.15 4.30 10.58
C VAL A 83 -22.04 5.03 9.83
N LEU A 84 -21.64 4.53 8.66
CA LEU A 84 -20.54 5.09 7.87
C LEU A 84 -21.04 5.86 6.64
N GLY A 85 -22.30 5.67 6.22
CA GLY A 85 -22.83 6.26 4.98
C GLY A 85 -22.30 5.57 3.72
N ILE A 86 -21.68 4.39 3.85
CA ILE A 86 -21.08 3.64 2.75
C ILE A 86 -22.01 2.52 2.29
N ASN A 87 -22.25 2.44 0.97
CA ASN A 87 -23.04 1.37 0.37
C ASN A 87 -22.12 0.27 -0.15
N VAL A 88 -21.91 -0.76 0.66
CA VAL A 88 -21.23 -2.01 0.26
C VAL A 88 -22.26 -3.14 0.17
N THR A 89 -22.15 -4.01 -0.84
CA THR A 89 -23.12 -5.10 -1.02
C THR A 89 -22.86 -6.24 -0.04
N SER A 90 -23.93 -6.92 0.40
CA SER A 90 -23.79 -8.11 1.26
C SER A 90 -23.00 -9.22 0.58
N THR A 91 -23.08 -9.35 -0.74
CA THR A 91 -22.29 -10.33 -1.52
C THR A 91 -20.79 -10.04 -1.45
N GLU A 92 -20.38 -8.77 -1.57
CA GLU A 92 -18.96 -8.40 -1.43
C GLU A 92 -18.44 -8.67 -0.02
N LEU A 93 -19.25 -8.38 1.00
CA LEU A 93 -18.87 -8.66 2.39
C LEU A 93 -18.80 -10.15 2.69
N LEU A 94 -19.79 -10.91 2.19
CA LEU A 94 -19.85 -12.36 2.34
C LEU A 94 -18.61 -13.04 1.77
N ALA A 95 -18.08 -12.55 0.64
CA ALA A 95 -16.90 -13.10 0.00
C ALA A 95 -15.61 -12.97 0.84
N LEU A 96 -15.62 -12.14 1.88
CA LEU A 96 -14.49 -11.97 2.80
C LEU A 96 -14.65 -12.79 4.08
N MET A 97 -15.87 -13.22 4.42
CA MET A 97 -16.15 -13.92 5.69
C MET A 97 -15.69 -15.38 5.63
N ALA A 98 -15.13 -15.87 6.73
CA ALA A 98 -14.68 -17.25 6.85
C ALA A 98 -15.88 -18.22 6.88
N PRO A 99 -16.03 -19.13 5.89
CA PRO A 99 -17.00 -20.22 5.97
C PRO A 99 -16.58 -21.26 7.01
N GLU A 100 -17.55 -22.05 7.48
CA GLU A 100 -17.26 -23.19 8.38
C GLU A 100 -16.51 -24.28 7.59
N GLY A 101 -15.50 -24.87 8.22
CA GLY A 101 -14.71 -25.95 7.63
C GLY A 101 -13.81 -25.48 6.47
N VAL A 102 -13.38 -24.22 6.50
CA VAL A 102 -12.41 -23.71 5.53
C VAL A 102 -11.05 -24.40 5.74
N GLU A 103 -10.56 -25.10 4.71
CA GLU A 103 -9.22 -25.71 4.73
C GLU A 103 -8.14 -24.69 4.34
N ASP A 104 -8.42 -23.91 3.29
CA ASP A 104 -7.52 -22.87 2.78
C ASP A 104 -8.23 -21.50 2.84
N PRO A 105 -7.79 -20.56 3.71
CA PRO A 105 -8.38 -19.23 3.81
C PRO A 105 -8.09 -18.42 2.54
N LEU A 106 -8.80 -17.29 2.38
CA LEU A 106 -8.65 -16.42 1.20
C LEU A 106 -7.22 -15.89 1.05
N ASP A 107 -6.55 -15.64 2.17
CA ASP A 107 -5.21 -15.08 2.25
C ASP A 107 -4.38 -15.85 3.28
N ASP A 108 -3.07 -15.92 3.03
CA ASP A 108 -2.10 -16.56 3.94
C ASP A 108 -2.01 -15.82 5.29
N PHE A 109 -2.33 -14.52 5.32
CA PHE A 109 -2.38 -13.69 6.52
C PHE A 109 -3.74 -12.99 6.59
N VAL A 110 -4.44 -13.16 7.71
CA VAL A 110 -5.78 -12.58 7.89
C VAL A 110 -5.79 -11.04 7.84
N GLU A 111 -4.65 -10.42 8.16
CA GLU A 111 -4.44 -8.98 8.05
C GLU A 111 -4.71 -8.46 6.64
N ASP A 112 -4.38 -9.22 5.59
CA ASP A 112 -4.64 -8.82 4.20
C ASP A 112 -6.14 -8.86 3.87
N THR A 113 -6.85 -9.88 4.36
CA THR A 113 -8.33 -9.95 4.27
C THR A 113 -8.96 -8.79 5.03
N LEU A 114 -8.41 -8.45 6.19
CA LEU A 114 -8.89 -7.37 7.05
C LEU A 114 -8.67 -5.98 6.44
N VAL A 115 -7.53 -5.74 5.80
CA VAL A 115 -7.25 -4.51 5.04
C VAL A 115 -8.28 -4.36 3.91
N ARG A 116 -8.57 -5.43 3.16
CA ARG A 116 -9.63 -5.42 2.14
C ARG A 116 -10.99 -5.07 2.72
N LEU A 117 -11.37 -5.65 3.86
CA LEU A 117 -12.64 -5.33 4.52
C LEU A 117 -12.72 -3.85 4.91
N LEU A 118 -11.68 -3.32 5.58
CA LEU A 118 -11.67 -1.93 6.06
C LEU A 118 -11.69 -0.93 4.91
N ASN A 119 -10.96 -1.20 3.82
CA ASN A 119 -11.01 -0.39 2.60
C ASN A 119 -12.39 -0.37 1.95
N ARG A 120 -13.10 -1.52 1.93
CA ARG A 120 -14.49 -1.60 1.42
C ARG A 120 -15.48 -0.82 2.29
N LEU A 121 -15.19 -0.70 3.58
CA LEU A 121 -15.99 0.09 4.52
C LEU A 121 -15.59 1.58 4.55
N GLY A 122 -14.57 1.99 3.80
CA GLY A 122 -14.05 3.36 3.83
C GLY A 122 -13.50 3.76 5.22
N MET A 123 -13.02 2.78 5.98
CA MET A 123 -12.53 3.00 7.33
C MET A 123 -11.00 3.14 7.33
N PRO A 124 -10.43 4.00 8.20
CA PRO A 124 -8.98 4.03 8.38
C PRO A 124 -8.47 2.68 8.88
N LEU A 125 -7.18 2.38 8.67
CA LEU A 125 -6.56 1.18 9.25
C LEU A 125 -6.15 1.42 10.71
N PRO A 126 -6.31 0.43 11.61
CA PRO A 126 -5.64 0.44 12.91
C PRO A 126 -4.13 0.61 12.74
N THR A 127 -3.48 1.28 13.70
CA THR A 127 -2.03 1.57 13.63
C THR A 127 -1.14 0.34 13.55
N TRP A 128 -1.60 -0.81 14.05
CA TRP A 128 -0.87 -2.08 13.98
C TRP A 128 -1.07 -2.82 12.64
N LEU A 129 -2.12 -2.49 11.87
CA LEU A 129 -2.28 -2.91 10.47
C LEU A 129 -1.62 -1.96 9.50
N ALA A 130 -1.47 -0.70 9.89
CA ALA A 130 -0.67 0.27 9.18
C ALA A 130 0.81 -0.09 9.38
N THR A 131 1.34 -1.07 8.64
CA THR A 131 2.78 -1.22 8.41
C THR A 131 3.35 0.15 8.09
N GLU A 132 4.33 0.64 8.87
CA GLU A 132 4.82 2.04 8.86
C GLU A 132 4.41 2.82 7.60
N THR A 133 3.19 3.38 7.70
CA THR A 133 2.41 4.15 6.73
C THR A 133 2.24 3.62 5.30
N PRO A 134 1.01 3.24 4.93
CA PRO A 134 0.29 3.83 3.81
C PRO A 134 -0.62 4.95 4.34
N PHE A 135 -0.49 6.13 3.76
CA PHE A 135 -1.32 7.30 4.07
C PHE A 135 -2.80 7.01 3.79
N THR A 136 -3.69 7.23 4.76
CA THR A 136 -5.14 7.21 4.53
C THR A 136 -5.65 8.64 4.30
N GLU A 137 -6.33 8.82 3.18
CA GLU A 137 -7.28 9.91 2.94
C GLU A 137 -8.19 10.12 4.16
N THR A 138 -8.21 11.34 4.69
CA THR A 138 -9.42 11.88 5.31
C THR A 138 -9.59 13.28 4.75
N GLU A 139 -10.65 13.47 3.98
CA GLU A 139 -11.15 14.77 3.56
C GLU A 139 -11.49 15.63 4.79
N LEU A 140 -10.48 16.28 5.36
CA LEU A 140 -10.63 17.64 5.83
C LEU A 140 -10.05 18.52 4.73
N ASN A 141 -10.94 19.29 4.13
CA ASN A 141 -10.74 20.23 3.04
C ASN A 141 -9.62 21.25 3.31
N THR A 142 -8.39 20.77 3.22
CA THR A 142 -7.17 21.48 2.89
C THR A 142 -6.47 20.57 1.91
N GLN A 143 -6.79 20.79 0.64
CA GLN A 143 -6.18 20.14 -0.50
C GLN A 143 -4.65 20.33 -0.41
N GLU A 144 -3.94 19.37 0.17
CA GLU A 144 -2.51 19.22 -0.11
C GLU A 144 -2.41 18.90 -1.61
N PRO A 145 -1.61 19.66 -2.37
CA PRO A 145 -1.66 19.61 -3.81
C PRO A 145 -1.30 18.19 -4.28
N SER A 146 -2.18 17.59 -5.09
CA SER A 146 -1.88 16.35 -5.82
C SER A 146 -0.48 16.45 -6.41
N ARG A 147 0.43 15.55 -6.04
CA ARG A 147 1.84 15.60 -6.49
C ARG A 147 1.90 15.13 -7.95
N ASP A 148 1.66 16.06 -8.86
CA ASP A 148 1.77 15.80 -10.30
C ASP A 148 3.26 15.78 -10.71
N TRP A 149 3.57 15.17 -11.85
CA TRP A 149 4.92 15.06 -12.40
C TRP A 149 5.72 16.37 -12.38
N PRO A 150 5.15 17.55 -12.69
CA PRO A 150 5.89 18.82 -12.58
C PRO A 150 6.27 19.20 -11.14
N VAL A 151 5.43 18.85 -10.16
CA VAL A 151 5.70 19.09 -8.73
C VAL A 151 6.83 18.19 -8.26
N ILE A 152 6.79 16.91 -8.62
CA ILE A 152 7.85 15.94 -8.31
C ILE A 152 9.17 16.38 -8.96
N ALA A 153 9.13 16.82 -10.22
CA ALA A 153 10.32 17.31 -10.90
C ALA A 153 10.94 18.53 -10.21
N LEU A 154 10.12 19.45 -9.72
CA LEU A 154 10.61 20.62 -8.99
C LEU A 154 11.23 20.23 -7.64
N ASP A 155 10.63 19.28 -6.93
CA ASP A 155 11.15 18.80 -5.65
C ASP A 155 12.48 18.04 -5.84
N VAL A 156 12.54 17.13 -6.82
CA VAL A 156 13.79 16.43 -7.18
C VAL A 156 14.87 17.43 -7.57
N ALA A 157 14.57 18.41 -8.43
CA ALA A 157 15.54 19.44 -8.81
C ALA A 157 16.04 20.26 -7.61
N ARG A 158 15.15 20.57 -6.65
CA ARG A 158 15.52 21.27 -5.41
C ARG A 158 16.50 20.45 -4.58
N GLU A 159 16.24 19.16 -4.40
CA GLU A 159 17.14 18.25 -3.67
C GLU A 159 18.50 18.13 -4.38
N LEU A 160 18.49 17.92 -5.70
CA LEU A 160 19.70 17.87 -6.52
C LEU A 160 20.57 19.13 -6.38
N GLY A 161 19.95 20.31 -6.28
CA GLY A 161 20.67 21.57 -6.08
C GLY A 161 21.39 21.69 -4.73
N GLY A 162 20.98 20.90 -3.73
CA GLY A 162 21.59 20.85 -2.40
C GLY A 162 22.60 19.72 -2.18
N MET A 163 22.68 18.76 -3.12
CA MET A 163 23.49 17.57 -2.96
C MET A 163 25.01 17.81 -3.02
N THR A 164 25.75 16.91 -2.40
CA THR A 164 27.21 16.82 -2.51
C THR A 164 27.65 15.56 -3.28
N SER A 165 28.93 15.49 -3.66
CA SER A 165 29.49 14.29 -4.33
C SER A 165 29.60 13.04 -3.46
N ARG A 166 29.20 13.12 -2.18
CA ARG A 166 29.12 11.97 -1.26
C ARG A 166 27.72 11.42 -1.12
N GLU A 167 26.76 12.01 -1.81
CA GLU A 167 25.34 11.71 -1.72
C GLU A 167 24.83 11.20 -3.07
N TYR A 168 23.81 10.34 -2.99
CA TYR A 168 23.00 9.96 -4.12
C TYR A 168 21.54 10.22 -3.81
N LEU A 169 20.76 10.56 -4.84
CA LEU A 169 19.31 10.67 -4.74
C LEU A 169 18.71 9.49 -5.51
N LEU A 170 17.80 8.76 -4.87
CA LEU A 170 17.11 7.63 -5.45
C LEU A 170 15.64 8.00 -5.60
N VAL A 171 15.10 7.78 -6.79
CA VAL A 171 13.68 7.91 -7.11
C VAL A 171 13.17 6.52 -7.41
N THR A 172 12.34 5.97 -6.54
CA THR A 172 11.73 4.65 -6.72
C THR A 172 10.29 4.80 -7.18
N TYR A 173 9.78 3.77 -7.84
CA TYR A 173 8.38 3.66 -8.20
C TYR A 173 7.87 2.30 -7.75
N ASP A 174 6.84 2.31 -6.91
CA ASP A 174 6.23 1.08 -6.39
C ASP A 174 5.46 0.35 -7.51
N ILE A 175 5.84 -0.90 -7.75
CA ILE A 175 5.18 -1.79 -8.72
C ILE A 175 4.45 -2.96 -8.03
N GLY A 176 4.32 -2.93 -6.70
CA GLY A 176 3.69 -3.99 -5.91
C GLY A 176 4.48 -5.28 -5.87
N HIS A 177 5.79 -5.25 -6.19
CA HIS A 177 6.65 -6.43 -6.22
C HIS A 177 7.74 -6.34 -5.14
N ARG A 178 7.90 -7.40 -4.34
CA ARG A 178 8.85 -7.41 -3.22
C ARG A 178 10.31 -7.43 -3.65
N ASP A 179 10.60 -8.18 -4.72
CA ASP A 179 11.97 -8.42 -5.18
C ASP A 179 12.46 -7.44 -6.27
N TYR A 180 11.57 -6.59 -6.78
CA TYR A 180 11.87 -5.71 -7.91
C TYR A 180 11.32 -4.31 -7.66
N SER A 181 12.09 -3.31 -8.07
CA SER A 181 11.64 -1.91 -8.02
C SER A 181 12.07 -1.21 -9.30
N VAL A 182 11.18 -0.38 -9.82
CA VAL A 182 11.55 0.57 -10.87
C VAL A 182 12.25 1.74 -10.19
N TYR A 183 13.42 2.15 -10.67
CA TYR A 183 14.14 3.27 -10.07
C TYR A 183 14.89 4.13 -11.09
N GLY A 184 15.07 5.39 -10.72
CA GLY A 184 16.06 6.31 -11.23
C GLY A 184 16.99 6.76 -10.11
N GLN A 185 18.24 7.05 -10.44
CA GLN A 185 19.24 7.48 -9.46
C GLN A 185 20.04 8.66 -10.00
N PHE A 186 20.51 9.49 -9.08
CA PHE A 186 21.39 10.61 -9.34
C PHE A 186 22.63 10.55 -8.44
N ALA A 187 23.77 10.90 -9.00
CA ALA A 187 25.00 11.17 -8.26
C ALA A 187 25.71 12.38 -8.85
N ILE A 188 26.47 13.12 -8.04
CA ILE A 188 27.30 14.23 -8.53
C ILE A 188 28.72 13.72 -8.81
N ASN A 189 29.16 13.86 -10.06
CA ASN A 189 30.52 13.60 -10.47
C ASN A 189 31.09 14.78 -11.26
N GLU A 190 32.23 15.32 -10.81
CA GLU A 190 32.92 16.47 -11.43
C GLU A 190 32.02 17.70 -11.68
N GLY A 191 31.01 17.91 -10.81
CA GLY A 191 30.06 19.02 -10.93
C GLY A 191 28.88 18.76 -11.87
N ASN A 192 28.81 17.58 -12.49
CA ASN A 192 27.69 17.15 -13.32
C ASN A 192 26.83 16.10 -12.59
N PHE A 193 25.55 16.02 -12.97
CA PHE A 193 24.62 15.00 -12.52
C PHE A 193 24.73 13.76 -13.39
N GLN A 194 25.28 12.70 -12.83
CA GLN A 194 25.21 11.36 -13.39
C GLN A 194 23.84 10.78 -13.07
N CYS A 195 23.05 10.54 -14.10
CA CYS A 195 21.69 10.03 -14.01
C CYS A 195 21.66 8.57 -14.47
N GLU A 196 20.98 7.72 -13.71
CA GLU A 196 20.74 6.33 -14.06
C GLU A 196 19.25 6.00 -14.02
N VAL A 197 18.81 5.08 -14.86
CA VAL A 197 17.53 4.37 -14.69
C VAL A 197 17.72 2.86 -14.84
N VAL A 198 16.92 2.11 -14.09
CA VAL A 198 17.02 0.64 -14.02
C VAL A 198 17.00 0.00 -15.40
N SER A 199 17.78 -1.06 -15.58
CA SER A 199 17.82 -1.86 -16.80
C SER A 199 17.18 -3.24 -16.61
N GLU A 200 17.00 -3.96 -17.73
CA GLU A 200 16.52 -5.35 -17.71
C GLU A 200 17.39 -6.31 -16.89
N LYS A 201 18.65 -5.93 -16.60
CA LYS A 201 19.53 -6.71 -15.74
C LYS A 201 19.01 -6.81 -14.31
N PHE A 202 18.33 -5.77 -13.82
CA PHE A 202 17.80 -5.70 -12.46
C PHE A 202 16.26 -5.70 -12.43
N LEU A 203 15.62 -5.47 -13.57
CA LEU A 203 14.18 -5.49 -13.71
C LEU A 203 13.80 -6.28 -14.98
N PRO A 204 13.66 -7.61 -14.87
CA PRO A 204 13.38 -8.47 -16.02
C PRO A 204 12.14 -8.04 -16.82
N ALA A 205 12.19 -8.14 -18.15
CA ALA A 205 11.14 -7.65 -19.04
C ALA A 205 9.78 -8.37 -18.87
N ASP A 206 9.78 -9.59 -18.34
CA ASP A 206 8.59 -10.37 -17.97
C ASP A 206 7.94 -9.88 -16.67
N VAL A 207 8.67 -9.18 -15.81
CA VAL A 207 8.15 -8.49 -14.64
C VAL A 207 7.65 -7.10 -15.03
N TRP A 208 8.47 -6.36 -15.78
CA TRP A 208 8.16 -4.98 -16.13
C TRP A 208 8.87 -4.56 -17.42
N THR A 209 8.11 -4.29 -18.47
CA THR A 209 8.66 -4.03 -19.81
C THR A 209 9.27 -2.63 -19.90
N ILE A 210 10.51 -2.57 -20.40
CA ILE A 210 11.23 -1.31 -20.65
C ILE A 210 11.13 -0.95 -22.14
N ASN A 211 10.83 0.32 -22.42
CA ASN A 211 10.83 0.88 -23.77
C ASN A 211 12.22 1.45 -24.13
N ASP A 212 13.14 0.55 -24.46
CA ASP A 212 14.50 0.86 -24.90
C ASP A 212 14.55 1.82 -26.09
N GLY A 213 13.56 1.74 -26.99
CA GLY A 213 13.45 2.62 -28.15
C GLY A 213 13.29 4.08 -27.76
N TYR A 214 12.43 4.35 -26.78
CA TYR A 214 12.25 5.69 -26.21
C TYR A 214 13.52 6.18 -25.50
N LEU A 215 14.14 5.34 -24.67
CA LEU A 215 15.34 5.71 -23.92
C LEU A 215 16.49 6.12 -24.86
N ARG A 216 16.76 5.32 -25.91
CA ARG A 216 17.78 5.66 -26.92
C ARG A 216 17.45 6.94 -27.69
N GLN A 217 16.19 7.12 -28.11
CA GLN A 217 15.77 8.34 -28.82
C GLN A 217 15.86 9.59 -27.94
N SER A 218 15.71 9.42 -26.63
CA SER A 218 15.81 10.50 -25.64
C SER A 218 17.25 10.76 -25.17
N GLY A 219 18.25 10.08 -25.76
CA GLY A 219 19.67 10.31 -25.49
C GLY A 219 20.27 9.49 -24.35
N TRP A 220 19.55 8.49 -23.83
CA TRP A 220 20.10 7.57 -22.83
C TRP A 220 21.06 6.58 -23.46
N SER A 221 22.18 6.33 -22.78
CA SER A 221 23.14 5.31 -23.15
C SER A 221 22.71 3.96 -22.57
N ALA A 222 22.78 2.92 -23.38
CA ALA A 222 22.39 1.58 -22.97
C ALA A 222 23.36 1.00 -21.92
N PRO A 223 22.92 0.01 -21.13
CA PRO A 223 23.76 -0.68 -20.15
C PRO A 223 24.92 -1.43 -20.82
N GLU A 224 26.07 -0.76 -20.96
CA GLU A 224 27.28 -1.28 -21.59
C GLU A 224 28.53 -0.80 -20.83
N ASN A 225 29.70 -1.40 -21.12
CA ASN A 225 31.02 -0.94 -20.65
C ASN A 225 31.17 -0.75 -19.12
N GLY A 226 30.49 -1.59 -18.33
CA GLY A 226 30.59 -1.55 -16.86
C GLY A 226 29.48 -0.76 -16.17
N SER A 227 28.64 -0.03 -16.91
CA SER A 227 27.41 0.57 -16.40
C SER A 227 26.27 -0.45 -16.49
N PRO A 228 25.72 -0.92 -15.35
CA PRO A 228 24.69 -1.96 -15.37
C PRO A 228 23.29 -1.39 -15.60
N ASN A 229 23.14 -0.06 -15.62
CA ASN A 229 21.89 0.69 -15.84
C ASN A 229 21.97 1.56 -17.10
N TRP A 230 20.82 2.09 -17.52
CA TRP A 230 20.78 3.15 -18.52
C TRP A 230 21.36 4.43 -17.93
N THR A 231 22.22 5.13 -18.66
CA THR A 231 22.94 6.29 -18.13
C THR A 231 22.77 7.54 -19.00
N MET A 232 22.80 8.70 -18.35
CA MET A 232 22.82 10.03 -18.97
C MET A 232 23.55 11.01 -18.06
N CYS A 233 24.22 12.01 -18.63
CA CYS A 233 24.87 13.07 -17.88
C CYS A 233 24.15 14.40 -18.13
N GLN A 234 23.93 15.20 -17.09
CA GLN A 234 23.29 16.50 -17.16
C GLN A 234 24.03 17.56 -16.35
N GLU A 235 24.03 18.79 -16.83
CA GLU A 235 24.74 19.91 -16.17
C GLU A 235 23.85 20.70 -15.20
N GLN A 236 22.52 20.63 -15.36
CA GLN A 236 21.57 21.41 -14.56
C GLN A 236 20.61 20.47 -13.82
N ALA A 237 20.29 20.82 -12.57
CA ALA A 237 19.46 20.02 -11.68
C ALA A 237 18.04 19.81 -12.26
N GLU A 238 17.46 20.86 -12.85
CA GLU A 238 16.13 20.83 -13.45
C GLU A 238 16.08 19.91 -14.68
N ILE A 239 17.14 19.94 -15.49
CA ILE A 239 17.25 19.08 -16.67
C ILE A 239 17.49 17.63 -16.24
N ALA A 240 18.35 17.39 -15.25
CA ALA A 240 18.58 16.08 -14.65
C ALA A 240 17.28 15.46 -14.13
N ALA A 241 16.55 16.18 -13.28
CA ALA A 241 15.26 15.76 -12.73
C ALA A 241 14.25 15.43 -13.85
N GLY A 242 14.12 16.33 -14.84
CA GLY A 242 13.24 16.12 -15.98
C GLY A 242 13.63 14.90 -16.83
N SER A 243 14.93 14.68 -17.06
CA SER A 243 15.43 13.54 -17.82
C SER A 243 15.08 12.20 -17.17
N VAL A 244 15.35 12.05 -15.86
CA VAL A 244 15.03 10.81 -15.13
C VAL A 244 13.52 10.60 -15.04
N LEU A 245 12.73 11.60 -14.68
CA LEU A 245 11.29 11.42 -14.53
C LEU A 245 10.59 11.16 -15.88
N ASN A 246 11.05 11.76 -16.97
CA ASN A 246 10.55 11.43 -18.31
C ASN A 246 10.96 10.03 -18.75
N ALA A 247 12.16 9.57 -18.36
CA ALA A 247 12.59 8.21 -18.59
C ALA A 247 11.74 7.21 -17.80
N MET A 248 11.49 7.47 -16.52
CA MET A 248 10.58 6.65 -15.70
C MET A 248 9.18 6.62 -16.31
N ARG A 249 8.62 7.77 -16.66
CA ARG A 249 7.25 7.86 -17.21
C ARG A 249 7.07 7.18 -18.56
N SER A 250 7.91 7.53 -19.53
CA SER A 250 7.71 7.15 -20.93
C SER A 250 8.61 6.00 -21.39
N GLY A 251 9.75 5.82 -20.72
CA GLY A 251 10.69 4.72 -20.96
C GLY A 251 10.41 3.51 -20.09
N LEU A 252 10.06 3.71 -18.81
CA LEU A 252 9.74 2.65 -17.86
C LEU A 252 8.24 2.54 -17.59
N GLY A 253 7.36 3.28 -18.27
CA GLY A 253 5.91 3.11 -18.12
C GLY A 253 5.33 3.47 -16.75
N CYS A 254 6.04 4.24 -15.92
CA CYS A 254 5.50 4.78 -14.66
C CYS A 254 4.38 5.79 -14.97
N THR A 255 3.13 5.44 -14.71
CA THR A 255 1.99 6.28 -15.11
C THR A 255 1.38 7.05 -13.95
N ASP A 256 1.48 6.53 -12.73
CA ASP A 256 0.92 7.15 -11.53
C ASP A 256 2.02 7.87 -10.72
N PRO A 257 2.09 9.22 -10.76
CA PRO A 257 3.11 9.95 -10.01
C PRO A 257 2.98 9.78 -8.49
N GLN A 258 1.85 9.30 -7.96
CA GLN A 258 1.69 9.05 -6.52
C GLN A 258 2.53 7.87 -6.02
N LEU A 259 2.95 6.97 -6.91
CA LEU A 259 3.78 5.81 -6.56
C LEU A 259 5.27 6.13 -6.52
N ILE A 260 5.65 7.38 -6.79
CA ILE A 260 7.03 7.85 -6.72
C ILE A 260 7.40 8.16 -5.27
N ASP A 261 8.47 7.53 -4.80
CA ASP A 261 9.17 7.90 -3.59
C ASP A 261 10.57 8.46 -3.92
N VAL A 262 11.03 9.42 -3.10
CA VAL A 262 12.33 10.07 -3.29
C VAL A 262 13.11 10.01 -1.99
N SER A 263 14.29 9.40 -2.03
CA SER A 263 15.17 9.23 -0.88
C SER A 263 16.58 9.70 -1.15
N LEU A 264 17.19 10.36 -0.16
CA LEU A 264 18.58 10.81 -0.18
C LEU A 264 19.44 9.82 0.61
N GLY A 265 20.48 9.30 -0.03
CA GLY A 265 21.45 8.39 0.56
C GLY A 265 22.88 8.92 0.51
N ARG A 266 23.79 8.20 1.16
CA ARG A 266 25.24 8.47 1.15
C ARG A 266 26.00 7.22 0.73
N PHE A 267 27.07 7.44 -0.02
CA PHE A 267 28.02 6.37 -0.42
C PHE A 267 28.88 5.88 0.74
#